data_AF-A0A5Q4GXJ4-F1
#
_entry.id   AF-A0A5Q4GXJ4-F1
#
_cell.length_a   1.000
_cell.length_b   1.000
_cell.length_c   1.000
_cell.angle_alpha   90.00
_cell.angle_beta   90.00
_cell.angle_gamma   90.00
#
_symmetry.space_group_name_H-M   'P 1'
#
loop_
_entity.id
_entity.type
_entity.pdbx_description
1 polymer ?
#
loop_
_entity_poly.entity_id
_entity_poly.type
_entity_poly.pdbx_seq_one_letter_code
_entity_poly.pdbx_strand_id
1 'polypeptide(L)'
;METLEQRQMLDGAAVGLLMAEGESGPMPDFVLVDQNSTSATFQQQVSPRDYLEKISAWYLGAAFCGYCVNQYELMDQMQNELQQTYPLLQIELIGINEPNQEAGNATATNGRDIPWLQDTDTDGNGLPDKSVDLWGMSFRDVVVLNGANEKIAKMNLNQNDLANSANYDTLKELLVEEAMKQQRPWRNPVNARDVNNSGFVAPLDVLLIINELNLSEPRLLPPPTGSDSPPPFWDPNGDGFLTAADALFVINYLNSPESGFSQGEGESSPMQSMAGDASDRADLALMETRTKVPVTVGAVIPSVLNVDLSLDSSLASATMAPDDANRISAVDQVFAEQAADDRAMVARDSDSDSLSEELDLLSLLI
;
A
#
# COMPACT_ATOMS: atom_id res chain seq x y z
N MET A 1 38.23 19.90 14.44
CA MET A 1 37.14 20.59 13.73
C MET A 1 36.93 19.83 12.45
N GLU A 2 36.10 18.79 12.54
CA GLU A 2 35.83 17.90 11.41
C GLU A 2 34.84 18.57 10.45
N THR A 3 35.07 18.34 9.17
CA THR A 3 34.22 18.77 8.07
C THR A 3 32.95 17.92 8.06
N LEU A 4 31.81 18.55 8.34
CA LEU A 4 30.49 17.94 8.11
C LEU A 4 30.23 17.92 6.60
N GLU A 5 30.34 16.76 5.98
CA GLU A 5 29.84 16.56 4.62
C GLU A 5 28.32 16.70 4.61
N GLN A 6 27.80 17.64 3.82
CA GLN A 6 26.37 17.70 3.54
C GLN A 6 26.00 16.47 2.72
N ARG A 7 25.30 15.52 3.34
CA ARG A 7 24.61 14.45 2.61
C ARG A 7 23.71 15.11 1.56
N GLN A 8 24.01 14.79 0.31
CA GLN A 8 23.28 15.22 -0.87
C GLN A 8 21.85 14.70 -0.78
N MET A 9 20.92 15.56 -0.33
CA MET A 9 19.50 15.26 -0.47
C MET A 9 19.18 15.19 -1.96
N LEU A 10 18.36 14.20 -2.32
CA LEU A 10 17.90 13.99 -3.70
C LEU A 10 17.34 15.30 -4.25
N ASP A 11 17.89 15.74 -5.38
CA ASP A 11 17.37 16.87 -6.14
C ASP A 11 16.04 16.42 -6.76
N GLY A 12 14.97 16.57 -5.99
CA GLY A 12 13.63 16.21 -6.40
C GLY A 12 13.24 17.06 -7.61
N ALA A 13 13.30 16.47 -8.79
CA ALA A 13 12.74 17.06 -9.98
C ALA A 13 11.27 17.40 -9.68
N ALA A 14 10.95 18.69 -9.67
CA ALA A 14 9.58 19.17 -9.52
C ALA A 14 8.79 18.89 -10.81
N VAL A 15 8.52 17.61 -11.04
CA VAL A 15 7.55 17.08 -12.00
C VAL A 15 6.19 17.68 -11.62
N GLY A 16 5.40 18.07 -12.62
CA GLY A 16 4.20 18.90 -12.45
C GLY A 16 2.99 18.15 -11.89
N LEU A 17 3.18 17.41 -10.80
CA LEU A 17 2.13 16.71 -10.07
C LEU A 17 1.36 17.71 -9.20
N LEU A 18 0.19 18.13 -9.69
CA LEU A 18 -0.74 18.92 -8.90
C LEU A 18 -1.48 17.97 -7.94
N MET A 19 -0.97 17.89 -6.71
CA MET A 19 -1.75 17.41 -5.57
C MET A 19 -3.01 18.27 -5.46
N ALA A 20 -4.16 17.62 -5.29
CA ALA A 20 -5.45 18.31 -5.32
C ALA A 20 -5.71 19.11 -4.03
N GLU A 21 -5.06 20.26 -3.86
CA GLU A 21 -5.38 21.21 -2.80
C GLU A 21 -6.75 21.88 -3.04
N GLY A 22 -7.82 21.21 -2.60
CA GLY A 22 -9.10 21.87 -2.31
C GLY A 22 -10.32 21.49 -3.14
N GLU A 23 -10.27 20.48 -4.02
CA GLU A 23 -11.51 19.89 -4.57
C GLU A 23 -12.16 18.96 -3.55
N SER A 24 -13.01 19.54 -2.69
CA SER A 24 -13.70 18.83 -1.63
C SER A 24 -14.91 18.04 -2.15
N GLY A 25 -14.72 16.73 -2.35
CA GLY A 25 -15.81 15.76 -2.53
C GLY A 25 -15.47 14.63 -3.50
N PRO A 26 -16.33 13.59 -3.57
CA PRO A 26 -16.21 12.53 -4.56
C PRO A 26 -16.48 13.08 -5.96
N MET A 27 -15.73 12.58 -6.94
CA MET A 27 -15.89 12.93 -8.36
C MET A 27 -17.30 12.52 -8.86
N PRO A 28 -17.89 13.27 -9.81
CA PRO A 28 -19.17 12.90 -10.40
C PRO A 28 -19.12 11.52 -11.04
N ASP A 29 -20.21 10.76 -10.90
CA ASP A 29 -20.31 9.42 -11.50
C ASP A 29 -20.68 9.49 -12.99
N PHE A 30 -20.14 8.57 -13.78
CA PHE A 30 -20.51 8.34 -15.17
C PHE A 30 -20.47 6.86 -15.52
N VAL A 31 -20.97 6.51 -16.71
CA VAL A 31 -20.86 5.16 -17.27
C VAL A 31 -20.37 5.27 -18.71
N LEU A 32 -19.27 4.58 -19.03
CA LEU A 32 -18.75 4.40 -20.39
C LEU A 32 -18.61 2.90 -20.70
N VAL A 33 -18.48 2.54 -21.97
CA VAL A 33 -18.35 1.12 -22.39
C VAL A 33 -16.92 0.80 -22.78
N ASP A 34 -16.36 -0.23 -22.17
CA ASP A 34 -15.01 -0.74 -22.47
C ASP A 34 -14.94 -1.41 -23.85
N GLN A 35 -13.98 -0.97 -24.65
CA GLN A 35 -13.73 -1.45 -26.01
C GLN A 35 -12.51 -2.37 -26.11
N ASN A 36 -11.76 -2.58 -25.03
CA ASN A 36 -10.58 -3.45 -25.06
C ASN A 36 -10.99 -4.93 -24.98
N SER A 37 -10.83 -5.68 -26.08
CA SER A 37 -11.21 -7.10 -26.19
C SER A 37 -10.49 -8.06 -25.26
N THR A 38 -9.33 -7.67 -24.72
CA THR A 38 -8.53 -8.47 -23.78
C THR A 38 -8.73 -8.07 -22.32
N SER A 39 -9.40 -6.94 -22.06
CA SER A 39 -9.68 -6.52 -20.69
C SER A 39 -10.80 -7.32 -20.03
N ALA A 40 -10.72 -7.46 -18.71
CA ALA A 40 -11.72 -8.16 -17.89
C ALA A 40 -13.12 -7.53 -17.98
N THR A 41 -13.20 -6.25 -18.33
CA THR A 41 -14.44 -5.47 -18.47
C THR A 41 -14.96 -5.35 -19.91
N PHE A 42 -14.41 -6.09 -20.89
CA PHE A 42 -14.77 -5.91 -22.30
C PHE A 42 -16.29 -5.91 -22.56
N GLN A 43 -16.78 -4.86 -23.26
CA GLN A 43 -18.19 -4.56 -23.52
C GLN A 43 -19.09 -4.38 -22.30
N GLN A 44 -18.52 -4.31 -21.09
CA GLN A 44 -19.25 -3.96 -19.88
C GLN A 44 -19.34 -2.44 -19.74
N GLN A 45 -20.32 -2.02 -18.95
CA GLN A 45 -20.45 -0.65 -18.48
C GLN A 45 -19.50 -0.46 -17.30
N VAL A 46 -18.59 0.50 -17.40
CA VAL A 46 -17.59 0.82 -16.38
C VAL A 46 -17.89 2.22 -15.82
N SER A 47 -17.91 2.30 -14.50
CA SER A 47 -18.16 3.50 -13.69
C SER A 47 -17.02 3.73 -12.71
N PRO A 48 -16.70 4.99 -12.34
CA PRO A 48 -15.84 5.31 -11.20
C PRO A 48 -16.22 4.59 -9.90
N ARG A 49 -17.49 4.21 -9.72
CA ARG A 49 -17.97 3.48 -8.54
C ARG A 49 -17.61 2.00 -8.51
N ASP A 50 -17.24 1.40 -9.65
CA ASP A 50 -16.75 0.01 -9.70
C ASP A 50 -15.35 -0.13 -9.03
N TYR A 51 -14.72 1.01 -8.75
CA TYR A 51 -13.40 1.15 -8.14
C TYR A 51 -13.45 1.71 -6.71
N LEU A 52 -14.62 1.74 -6.06
CA LEU A 52 -14.70 2.03 -4.62
C LEU A 52 -13.84 1.05 -3.82
N GLU A 53 -13.27 1.54 -2.72
CA GLU A 53 -12.26 0.86 -1.88
C GLU A 53 -10.88 0.63 -2.56
N LYS A 54 -10.77 0.85 -3.87
CA LYS A 54 -9.52 0.77 -4.65
C LYS A 54 -8.91 2.15 -4.93
N ILE A 55 -7.63 2.18 -5.27
CA ILE A 55 -7.04 3.35 -5.95
C ILE A 55 -7.26 3.17 -7.45
N SER A 56 -7.66 4.23 -8.16
CA SER A 56 -7.84 4.18 -9.61
C SER A 56 -7.21 5.36 -10.34
N ALA A 57 -6.64 5.12 -11.52
CA ALA A 57 -6.00 6.15 -12.34
C ALA A 57 -6.61 6.18 -13.74
N TRP A 58 -7.19 7.33 -14.09
CA TRP A 58 -8.01 7.52 -15.28
C TRP A 58 -7.30 8.42 -16.28
N TYR A 59 -6.92 7.86 -17.44
CA TYR A 59 -6.16 8.53 -18.48
C TYR A 59 -7.03 8.93 -19.68
N LEU A 60 -7.06 10.22 -20.03
CA LEU A 60 -7.72 10.68 -21.25
C LEU A 60 -6.75 10.71 -22.44
N GLY A 61 -6.95 9.84 -23.42
CA GLY A 61 -6.14 9.75 -24.64
C GLY A 61 -6.99 9.67 -25.92
N ALA A 62 -6.31 9.50 -27.06
CA ALA A 62 -6.96 9.33 -28.37
C ALA A 62 -6.34 8.16 -29.14
N ALA A 63 -7.16 7.30 -29.72
CA ALA A 63 -6.71 6.06 -30.34
C ALA A 63 -5.86 6.26 -31.62
N PHE A 64 -6.10 7.33 -32.40
CA PHE A 64 -5.23 7.67 -33.54
C PHE A 64 -4.01 8.55 -33.17
N CYS A 65 -3.79 8.81 -31.88
CA CYS A 65 -2.62 9.54 -31.39
C CYS A 65 -1.52 8.56 -30.97
N GLY A 66 -0.49 8.36 -31.79
CA GLY A 66 0.61 7.42 -31.50
C GLY A 66 1.34 7.68 -30.18
N TYR A 67 1.51 8.95 -29.80
CA TYR A 67 2.02 9.31 -28.47
C TYR A 67 1.09 8.83 -27.34
N CYS A 68 -0.22 8.97 -27.51
CA CYS A 68 -1.22 8.63 -26.50
C CYS A 68 -1.32 7.10 -26.33
N VAL A 69 -1.26 6.36 -27.43
CA VAL A 69 -1.19 4.89 -27.42
C VAL A 69 0.11 4.40 -26.74
N ASN A 70 1.22 5.13 -26.84
CA ASN A 70 2.46 4.85 -26.12
C ASN A 70 2.38 5.20 -24.62
N GLN A 71 1.67 6.26 -24.23
CA GLN A 71 1.42 6.52 -22.80
C GLN A 71 0.53 5.43 -22.19
N TYR A 72 -0.50 5.02 -22.92
CA TYR A 72 -1.40 3.93 -22.53
C TYR A 72 -0.66 2.57 -22.45
N GLU A 73 0.33 2.33 -23.31
CA GLU A 73 1.25 1.18 -23.18
C GLU A 73 1.98 1.15 -21.85
N LEU A 74 2.55 2.29 -21.45
CA LEU A 74 3.33 2.40 -20.23
C LEU A 74 2.42 2.27 -19.00
N MET A 75 1.16 2.71 -19.09
CA MET A 75 0.16 2.45 -18.06
C MET A 75 -0.21 0.96 -17.95
N ASP A 76 -0.32 0.24 -19.06
CA ASP A 76 -0.55 -1.22 -19.04
C ASP A 76 0.67 -1.97 -18.44
N GLN A 77 1.90 -1.55 -18.78
CA GLN A 77 3.12 -2.07 -18.14
C GLN A 77 3.14 -1.77 -16.63
N MET A 78 2.74 -0.56 -16.22
CA MET A 78 2.65 -0.18 -14.81
C MET A 78 1.60 -1.01 -14.05
N GLN A 79 0.44 -1.28 -14.65
CA GLN A 79 -0.57 -2.17 -14.07
C GLN A 79 0.00 -3.57 -13.80
N ASN A 80 0.74 -4.12 -14.77
CA ASN A 80 1.40 -5.41 -14.67
C ASN A 80 2.50 -5.42 -13.58
N GLU A 81 3.35 -4.39 -13.51
CA GLU A 81 4.34 -4.22 -12.44
C GLU A 81 3.68 -4.17 -11.06
N LEU A 82 2.60 -3.40 -10.90
CA LEU A 82 1.89 -3.23 -9.64
C LEU A 82 1.27 -4.56 -9.18
N GLN A 83 0.58 -5.28 -10.07
CA GLN A 83 -0.05 -6.56 -9.74
C GLN A 83 0.98 -7.67 -9.41
N GLN A 84 2.13 -7.68 -10.09
CA GLN A 84 3.19 -8.65 -9.82
C GLN A 84 3.97 -8.34 -8.53
N THR A 85 4.23 -7.06 -8.27
CA THR A 85 5.07 -6.62 -7.15
C THR A 85 4.28 -6.51 -5.84
N TYR A 86 3.06 -5.95 -5.91
CA TYR A 86 2.21 -5.61 -4.77
C TYR A 86 0.81 -6.23 -4.90
N PRO A 87 0.69 -7.58 -4.98
CA PRO A 87 -0.58 -8.27 -5.26
C PRO A 87 -1.69 -8.07 -4.22
N LEU A 88 -1.38 -7.48 -3.07
CA LEU A 88 -2.36 -7.10 -2.03
C LEU A 88 -2.88 -5.67 -2.18
N LEU A 89 -2.22 -4.81 -2.97
CA LEU A 89 -2.66 -3.44 -3.21
C LEU A 89 -3.63 -3.41 -4.38
N GLN A 90 -4.85 -2.93 -4.12
CA GLN A 90 -5.90 -2.80 -5.12
C GLN A 90 -5.73 -1.48 -5.85
N ILE A 91 -4.98 -1.50 -6.95
CA ILE A 91 -4.70 -0.35 -7.82
C ILE A 91 -5.10 -0.72 -9.25
N GLU A 92 -5.92 0.10 -9.88
CA GLU A 92 -6.49 -0.16 -11.21
C GLU A 92 -6.28 1.04 -12.15
N LEU A 93 -5.75 0.80 -13.35
CA LEU A 93 -5.47 1.82 -14.36
C LEU A 93 -6.49 1.69 -15.50
N ILE A 94 -7.04 2.82 -15.96
CA ILE A 94 -8.13 2.88 -16.93
C ILE A 94 -7.79 3.93 -18.00
N GLY A 95 -7.91 3.57 -19.27
CA GLY A 95 -7.88 4.53 -20.38
C GLY A 95 -9.28 4.97 -20.81
N ILE A 96 -9.41 6.22 -21.21
CA ILE A 96 -10.61 6.82 -21.84
C ILE A 96 -10.18 7.36 -23.20
N ASN A 97 -10.94 7.00 -24.24
CA ASN A 97 -10.76 7.50 -25.59
C ASN A 97 -11.64 8.73 -25.84
N GLU A 98 -11.08 9.73 -26.52
CA GLU A 98 -11.85 10.85 -27.07
C GLU A 98 -12.93 10.41 -28.09
N PRO A 99 -13.99 11.20 -28.29
CA PRO A 99 -15.01 10.93 -29.31
C PRO A 99 -14.45 11.04 -30.74
N ASN A 100 -15.08 10.35 -31.68
CA ASN A 100 -14.65 10.25 -33.09
C ASN A 100 -13.32 9.50 -33.30
N GLN A 101 -12.82 8.81 -32.27
CA GLN A 101 -11.61 7.98 -32.30
C GLN A 101 -11.93 6.47 -32.28
N GLU A 102 -13.19 6.07 -32.38
CA GLU A 102 -13.69 4.70 -32.13
C GLU A 102 -13.03 3.69 -33.08
N ALA A 103 -12.83 4.09 -34.34
CA ALA A 103 -12.20 3.26 -35.36
C ALA A 103 -10.72 2.93 -35.07
N GLY A 104 -10.08 3.64 -34.13
CA GLY A 104 -8.72 3.37 -33.68
C GLY A 104 -8.62 2.39 -32.52
N ASN A 105 -9.73 2.04 -31.83
CA ASN A 105 -9.72 1.29 -30.58
C ASN A 105 -8.92 -0.02 -30.66
N ALA A 106 -9.19 -0.83 -31.69
CA ALA A 106 -8.47 -2.09 -31.91
C ALA A 106 -6.96 -1.94 -32.17
N THR A 107 -6.48 -0.74 -32.53
CA THR A 107 -5.04 -0.42 -32.63
C THR A 107 -4.49 0.08 -31.29
N ALA A 108 -5.23 0.90 -30.56
CA ALA A 108 -4.82 1.43 -29.26
C ALA A 108 -4.67 0.35 -28.18
N THR A 109 -5.55 -0.66 -28.20
CA THR A 109 -5.63 -1.72 -27.19
C THR A 109 -4.89 -3.01 -27.57
N ASN A 110 -4.24 -3.06 -28.74
CA ASN A 110 -3.61 -4.28 -29.22
C ASN A 110 -2.44 -4.71 -28.30
N GLY A 111 -2.62 -5.81 -27.58
CA GLY A 111 -1.61 -6.35 -26.65
C GLY A 111 -1.58 -5.65 -25.29
N ARG A 112 -2.74 -5.20 -24.79
CA ARG A 112 -2.93 -4.55 -23.48
C ARG A 112 -4.16 -5.11 -22.80
N ASP A 113 -4.17 -5.13 -21.47
CA ASP A 113 -5.23 -5.75 -20.67
C ASP A 113 -6.00 -4.74 -19.78
N ILE A 114 -5.47 -3.53 -19.55
CA ILE A 114 -6.25 -2.47 -18.89
C ILE A 114 -7.46 -2.01 -19.74
N PRO A 115 -8.55 -1.49 -19.15
CA PRO A 115 -9.75 -1.09 -19.89
C PRO A 115 -9.51 0.14 -20.79
N TRP A 116 -10.23 0.20 -21.92
CA TRP A 116 -10.23 1.34 -22.85
C TRP A 116 -11.66 1.80 -23.12
N LEU A 117 -12.12 2.76 -22.33
CA LEU A 117 -13.50 3.23 -22.33
C LEU A 117 -13.73 4.24 -23.46
N GLN A 118 -14.82 4.10 -24.20
CA GLN A 118 -15.17 5.07 -25.25
C GLN A 118 -16.06 6.19 -24.70
N ASP A 119 -15.54 7.43 -24.66
CA ASP A 119 -16.33 8.63 -24.38
C ASP A 119 -17.03 9.14 -25.66
N THR A 120 -18.02 10.02 -25.51
CA THR A 120 -18.88 10.52 -26.60
C THR A 120 -18.96 12.05 -26.61
N ASP A 121 -19.36 12.62 -27.75
CA ASP A 121 -19.72 14.03 -27.93
C ASP A 121 -21.21 14.07 -28.28
N THR A 122 -22.06 14.17 -27.25
CA THR A 122 -23.53 14.11 -27.43
C THR A 122 -24.12 15.49 -27.74
N ASP A 123 -23.51 16.56 -27.25
CA ASP A 123 -23.98 17.93 -27.46
C ASP A 123 -23.44 18.58 -28.76
N GLY A 124 -22.42 17.97 -29.37
CA GLY A 124 -21.81 18.41 -30.62
C GLY A 124 -20.77 19.52 -30.45
N ASN A 125 -20.21 19.70 -29.25
CA ASN A 125 -19.23 20.74 -28.94
C ASN A 125 -17.79 20.38 -29.34
N GLY A 126 -17.53 19.10 -29.68
CA GLY A 126 -16.22 18.58 -30.06
C GLY A 126 -15.34 18.09 -28.92
N LEU A 127 -15.87 18.03 -27.69
CA LEU A 127 -15.20 17.55 -26.49
C LEU A 127 -15.88 16.26 -25.94
N PRO A 128 -15.17 15.46 -25.14
CA PRO A 128 -15.76 14.35 -24.40
C PRO A 128 -16.77 14.77 -23.31
N ASP A 129 -18.00 14.25 -23.37
CA ASP A 129 -19.10 14.53 -22.45
C ASP A 129 -18.75 14.19 -20.97
N LYS A 130 -17.92 13.16 -20.72
CA LYS A 130 -17.64 12.67 -19.36
C LYS A 130 -16.28 13.14 -18.86
N SER A 131 -15.22 12.79 -19.56
CA SER A 131 -13.86 13.10 -19.12
C SER A 131 -13.56 14.60 -19.12
N VAL A 132 -14.03 15.35 -20.13
CA VAL A 132 -13.78 16.81 -20.19
C VAL A 132 -14.91 17.61 -19.55
N ASP A 133 -16.16 17.47 -20.02
CA ASP A 133 -17.23 18.37 -19.58
C ASP A 133 -17.74 18.09 -18.15
N LEU A 134 -17.71 16.84 -17.70
CA LEU A 134 -18.14 16.47 -16.35
C LEU A 134 -16.97 16.43 -15.33
N TRP A 135 -15.77 16.05 -15.76
CA TRP A 135 -14.59 15.88 -14.87
C TRP A 135 -13.52 16.96 -14.97
N GLY A 136 -13.59 17.87 -15.96
CA GLY A 136 -12.58 18.90 -16.16
C GLY A 136 -11.19 18.35 -16.47
N MET A 137 -11.11 17.20 -17.14
CA MET A 137 -9.84 16.72 -17.71
C MET A 137 -9.47 17.59 -18.92
N SER A 138 -8.17 17.74 -19.12
CA SER A 138 -7.54 18.18 -20.34
C SER A 138 -7.01 16.94 -21.07
N PHE A 139 -6.79 17.07 -22.38
CA PHE A 139 -6.18 16.00 -23.17
C PHE A 139 -4.85 15.52 -22.56
N ARG A 140 -4.69 14.21 -22.41
CA ARG A 140 -3.55 13.51 -21.78
C ARG A 140 -3.40 13.74 -20.27
N ASP A 141 -4.45 14.10 -19.56
CA ASP A 141 -4.45 14.00 -18.10
C ASP A 141 -4.60 12.55 -17.63
N VAL A 142 -3.84 12.21 -16.59
CA VAL A 142 -4.13 11.13 -15.65
C VAL A 142 -4.74 11.75 -14.39
N VAL A 143 -5.96 11.36 -14.05
CA VAL A 143 -6.63 11.73 -12.79
C VAL A 143 -6.58 10.52 -11.86
N VAL A 144 -5.98 10.70 -10.68
CA VAL A 144 -5.91 9.65 -9.65
C VAL A 144 -7.01 9.88 -8.62
N LEU A 145 -7.79 8.82 -8.37
CA LEU A 145 -8.87 8.78 -7.39
C LEU A 145 -8.55 7.78 -6.28
N ASN A 146 -9.03 8.11 -5.08
CA ASN A 146 -8.94 7.25 -3.91
C ASN A 146 -10.17 6.30 -3.80
N GLY A 147 -10.17 5.39 -2.82
CA GLY A 147 -11.25 4.42 -2.58
C GLY A 147 -12.58 5.03 -2.13
N ALA A 148 -12.62 6.32 -1.80
CA ALA A 148 -13.86 7.09 -1.60
C ALA A 148 -14.32 7.82 -2.87
N ASN A 149 -13.69 7.55 -4.03
CA ASN A 149 -13.89 8.21 -5.32
C ASN A 149 -13.57 9.73 -5.28
N GLU A 150 -12.71 10.17 -4.35
CA GLU A 150 -12.23 11.55 -4.28
C GLU A 150 -10.94 11.72 -5.09
N LYS A 151 -10.78 12.86 -5.78
CA LYS A 151 -9.58 13.16 -6.56
C LYS A 151 -8.43 13.56 -5.66
N ILE A 152 -7.33 12.82 -5.71
CA ILE A 152 -6.13 13.08 -4.91
C ILE A 152 -5.03 13.77 -5.72
N ALA A 153 -4.91 13.45 -7.01
CA ALA A 153 -3.93 14.08 -7.88
C ALA A 153 -4.36 14.16 -9.33
N LYS A 154 -3.69 15.06 -10.07
CA LYS A 154 -3.85 15.23 -11.52
C LYS A 154 -2.48 15.46 -12.17
N MET A 155 -2.13 14.65 -13.16
CA MET A 155 -0.86 14.73 -13.89
C MET A 155 -1.11 14.81 -15.40
N ASN A 156 -0.66 15.87 -16.07
CA ASN A 156 -0.77 15.95 -17.54
C ASN A 156 0.48 15.37 -18.20
N LEU A 157 0.32 14.35 -19.06
CA LEU A 157 1.46 13.65 -19.66
C LEU A 157 2.18 14.48 -20.74
N ASN A 158 1.60 15.57 -21.26
CA ASN A 158 2.33 16.46 -22.19
C ASN A 158 3.61 17.06 -21.58
N GLN A 159 3.62 17.29 -20.27
CA GLN A 159 4.80 17.74 -19.53
C GLN A 159 5.49 16.60 -18.78
N ASN A 160 4.75 15.54 -18.46
CA ASN A 160 5.18 14.45 -17.60
C ASN A 160 5.14 13.10 -18.36
N ASP A 161 5.82 13.02 -19.50
CA ASP A 161 5.90 11.83 -20.36
C ASP A 161 6.36 10.59 -19.57
N LEU A 162 5.56 9.53 -19.53
CA LEU A 162 5.84 8.29 -18.81
C LEU A 162 7.02 7.51 -19.40
N ALA A 163 7.47 7.82 -20.62
CA ALA A 163 8.69 7.24 -21.18
C ALA A 163 9.96 7.74 -20.46
N ASN A 164 9.85 8.80 -19.65
CA ASN A 164 10.86 9.19 -18.68
C ASN A 164 10.59 8.46 -17.35
N SER A 165 11.55 7.64 -16.93
CA SER A 165 11.43 6.82 -15.71
C SER A 165 11.09 7.64 -14.47
N ALA A 166 11.59 8.88 -14.34
CA ALA A 166 11.27 9.73 -13.18
C ALA A 166 9.77 10.08 -13.10
N ASN A 167 9.11 10.29 -14.23
CA ASN A 167 7.67 10.57 -14.27
C ASN A 167 6.85 9.29 -14.01
N TYR A 168 7.30 8.17 -14.58
CA TYR A 168 6.73 6.84 -14.38
C TYR A 168 6.76 6.43 -12.91
N ASP A 169 7.94 6.52 -12.28
CA ASP A 169 8.14 6.21 -10.88
C ASP A 169 7.35 7.18 -9.99
N THR A 170 7.31 8.49 -10.30
CA THR A 170 6.47 9.47 -9.57
C THR A 170 4.99 9.06 -9.55
N LEU A 171 4.43 8.62 -10.69
CA LEU A 171 3.03 8.17 -10.75
C LEU A 171 2.84 6.84 -10.01
N LYS A 172 3.75 5.89 -10.18
CA LYS A 172 3.71 4.57 -9.52
C LYS A 172 3.83 4.69 -8.00
N GLU A 173 4.75 5.50 -7.50
CA GLU A 173 4.95 5.78 -6.07
C GLU A 173 3.70 6.41 -5.44
N LEU A 174 3.10 7.41 -6.08
CA LEU A 174 1.84 8.02 -5.64
C LEU A 174 0.72 6.98 -5.48
N LEU A 175 0.56 6.10 -6.47
CA LEU A 175 -0.48 5.07 -6.45
C LEU A 175 -0.27 4.07 -5.31
N VAL A 176 0.99 3.68 -5.07
CA VAL A 176 1.37 2.75 -4.00
C VAL A 176 1.24 3.39 -2.62
N GLU A 177 1.65 4.65 -2.44
CA GLU A 177 1.55 5.39 -1.18
C GLU A 177 0.08 5.54 -0.73
N GLU A 178 -0.79 5.99 -1.64
CA GLU A 178 -2.21 6.20 -1.32
C GLU A 178 -2.94 4.86 -1.14
N ALA A 179 -2.57 3.80 -1.86
CA ALA A 179 -3.08 2.46 -1.62
C ALA A 179 -2.69 1.96 -0.22
N MET A 180 -1.42 2.10 0.18
CA MET A 180 -0.94 1.72 1.52
C MET A 180 -1.68 2.44 2.64
N LYS A 181 -1.84 3.75 2.50
CA LYS A 181 -2.51 4.64 3.46
C LYS A 181 -3.99 4.32 3.66
N GLN A 182 -4.70 3.95 2.58
CA GLN A 182 -6.13 3.64 2.64
C GLN A 182 -6.42 2.18 2.96
N GLN A 183 -5.76 1.23 2.29
CA GLN A 183 -6.05 -0.20 2.40
C GLN A 183 -5.38 -0.84 3.62
N ARG A 184 -4.32 -0.22 4.16
CA ARG A 184 -3.65 -0.58 5.42
C ARG A 184 -3.36 -2.09 5.53
N PRO A 185 -2.67 -2.70 4.55
CA PRO A 185 -2.61 -4.16 4.43
C PRO A 185 -1.97 -4.85 5.65
N TRP A 186 -1.05 -4.18 6.36
CA TRP A 186 -0.43 -4.68 7.59
C TRP A 186 -1.32 -4.67 8.84
N ARG A 187 -2.59 -4.26 8.70
CA ARG A 187 -3.59 -4.29 9.76
C ARG A 187 -4.61 -5.37 9.49
N ASN A 188 -4.86 -6.25 10.48
CA ASN A 188 -5.87 -7.28 10.32
C ASN A 188 -7.27 -6.65 10.12
N PRO A 189 -7.95 -6.87 8.97
CA PRO A 189 -9.22 -6.21 8.66
C PRO A 189 -10.40 -6.75 9.47
N VAL A 190 -10.30 -7.97 10.01
CA VAL A 190 -11.35 -8.60 10.84
C VAL A 190 -11.21 -8.18 12.29
N ASN A 191 -10.00 -8.25 12.83
CA ASN A 191 -9.69 -7.83 14.19
C ASN A 191 -8.25 -7.33 14.26
N ALA A 192 -8.06 -6.01 14.18
CA ALA A 192 -6.75 -5.39 14.16
C ALA A 192 -5.81 -5.79 15.30
N ARG A 193 -6.31 -6.33 16.43
CA ARG A 193 -5.49 -6.78 17.58
C ARG A 193 -5.00 -8.23 17.47
N ASP A 194 -5.55 -9.01 16.54
CA ASP A 194 -5.17 -10.40 16.25
C ASP A 194 -4.12 -10.39 15.12
N VAL A 195 -2.86 -10.31 15.51
CA VAL A 195 -1.69 -10.10 14.64
C VAL A 195 -1.39 -11.35 13.82
N ASN A 196 -1.59 -12.53 14.38
CA ASN A 196 -1.39 -13.80 13.67
C ASN A 196 -2.64 -14.31 12.92
N ASN A 197 -3.79 -13.63 13.08
CA ASN A 197 -5.08 -14.01 12.52
C ASN A 197 -5.55 -15.41 12.95
N SER A 198 -5.34 -15.74 14.23
CA SER A 198 -5.76 -17.01 14.84
C SER A 198 -7.23 -17.07 15.24
N GLY A 199 -7.94 -15.94 15.19
CA GLY A 199 -9.32 -15.76 15.62
C GLY A 199 -9.46 -15.27 17.07
N PHE A 200 -8.35 -15.14 17.81
CA PHE A 200 -8.32 -14.72 19.22
C PHE A 200 -7.11 -13.84 19.48
N VAL A 201 -7.28 -12.77 20.26
CA VAL A 201 -6.15 -11.94 20.71
C VAL A 201 -5.47 -12.60 21.91
N ALA A 202 -4.18 -12.88 21.77
CA ALA A 202 -3.36 -13.58 22.76
C ALA A 202 -2.00 -12.89 22.97
N PRO A 203 -1.25 -13.22 24.04
CA PRO A 203 0.12 -12.71 24.22
C PRO A 203 1.09 -13.00 23.06
N LEU A 204 0.78 -14.00 22.21
CA LEU A 204 1.55 -14.29 21.01
C LEU A 204 1.52 -13.14 19.99
N ASP A 205 0.39 -12.43 19.87
CA ASP A 205 0.26 -11.29 18.95
C ASP A 205 1.24 -10.16 19.30
N VAL A 206 1.35 -9.88 20.60
CA VAL A 206 2.33 -8.93 21.15
C VAL A 206 3.76 -9.38 20.86
N LEU A 207 4.06 -10.67 21.05
CA LEU A 207 5.40 -11.21 20.84
C LEU A 207 5.83 -11.15 19.37
N LEU A 208 4.91 -11.29 18.41
CA LEU A 208 5.23 -11.15 16.98
C LEU A 208 5.65 -9.72 16.63
N ILE A 209 4.94 -8.72 17.15
CA ILE A 209 5.31 -7.30 16.98
C ILE A 209 6.67 -7.02 17.64
N ILE A 210 6.88 -7.43 18.90
CA ILE A 210 8.12 -7.18 19.63
C ILE A 210 9.32 -7.88 18.97
N ASN A 211 9.15 -9.11 18.49
CA ASN A 211 10.23 -9.84 17.80
C ASN A 211 10.63 -9.13 16.51
N GLU A 212 9.67 -8.71 15.68
CA GLU A 212 9.98 -7.98 14.45
C GLU A 212 10.63 -6.62 14.76
N LEU A 213 10.09 -5.85 15.71
CA LEU A 213 10.65 -4.55 16.10
C LEU A 213 12.10 -4.64 16.59
N ASN A 214 12.49 -5.76 17.20
CA ASN A 214 13.87 -6.05 17.62
C ASN A 214 14.79 -6.53 16.48
N LEU A 215 14.24 -7.02 15.36
CA LEU A 215 15.00 -7.49 14.20
C LEU A 215 15.35 -6.35 13.22
N SER A 216 14.44 -5.39 13.06
CA SER A 216 14.43 -4.48 11.92
C SER A 216 14.17 -3.01 12.27
N GLU A 217 14.22 -2.67 13.56
CA GLU A 217 14.02 -1.34 14.16
C GLU A 217 12.63 -0.69 13.86
N PRO A 218 12.22 0.37 14.59
CA PRO A 218 11.01 1.12 14.26
C PRO A 218 11.12 1.80 12.90
N ARG A 219 10.12 1.59 12.03
CA ARG A 219 10.14 2.05 10.63
C ARG A 219 8.76 2.26 10.05
N LEU A 220 8.67 2.96 8.91
CA LEU A 220 7.51 2.89 8.03
C LEU A 220 7.42 1.47 7.45
N LEU A 221 6.23 0.87 7.43
CA LEU A 221 6.04 -0.45 6.86
C LEU A 221 6.08 -0.39 5.33
N PRO A 222 6.84 -1.29 4.66
CA PRO A 222 6.93 -1.30 3.22
C PRO A 222 5.60 -1.77 2.60
N PRO A 223 5.31 -1.44 1.32
CA PRO A 223 4.29 -2.13 0.56
C PRO A 223 4.49 -3.65 0.60
N PRO A 224 3.47 -4.46 0.96
CA PRO A 224 3.60 -5.90 0.99
C PRO A 224 3.97 -6.46 -0.39
N THR A 225 4.95 -7.36 -0.42
CA THR A 225 5.38 -8.05 -1.64
C THR A 225 5.05 -9.54 -1.52
N GLY A 226 5.05 -10.29 -2.63
CA GLY A 226 4.67 -11.70 -2.62
C GLY A 226 5.46 -12.62 -1.66
N SER A 227 6.66 -12.20 -1.23
CA SER A 227 7.47 -12.88 -0.21
C SER A 227 7.39 -12.30 1.21
N ASP A 228 6.97 -11.04 1.34
CA ASP A 228 6.84 -10.31 2.61
C ASP A 228 5.43 -9.71 2.66
N SER A 229 4.49 -10.54 3.10
CA SER A 229 3.05 -10.24 3.12
C SER A 229 2.40 -10.75 4.41
N PRO A 230 1.40 -10.04 4.95
CA PRO A 230 0.67 -10.46 6.13
C PRO A 230 -0.19 -11.72 5.88
N PRO A 231 -0.49 -12.53 6.93
CA PRO A 231 -0.04 -12.36 8.32
C PRO A 231 1.44 -12.74 8.50
N PRO A 232 2.18 -12.12 9.45
CA PRO A 232 1.65 -11.31 10.57
C PRO A 232 1.21 -9.89 10.19
N PHE A 233 0.22 -9.37 10.91
CA PHE A 233 -0.30 -8.01 10.78
C PHE A 233 0.38 -7.08 11.80
N TRP A 234 1.52 -6.50 11.43
CA TRP A 234 2.37 -5.72 12.34
C TRP A 234 1.86 -4.33 12.74
N ASP A 235 0.84 -3.79 12.06
CA ASP A 235 0.24 -2.47 12.34
C ASP A 235 -1.21 -2.60 12.85
N PRO A 236 -1.41 -3.00 14.13
CA PRO A 236 -2.73 -3.10 14.74
C PRO A 236 -3.37 -1.71 14.94
N ASN A 237 -2.55 -0.67 15.13
CA ASN A 237 -3.02 0.68 15.45
C ASN A 237 -3.55 1.38 14.18
N GLY A 238 -2.90 1.15 13.04
CA GLY A 238 -3.24 1.63 11.72
C GLY A 238 -2.59 2.97 11.38
N ASP A 239 -1.36 3.25 11.83
CA ASP A 239 -0.64 4.49 11.46
C ASP A 239 0.37 4.31 10.31
N GLY A 240 0.57 3.07 9.85
CA GLY A 240 1.50 2.72 8.77
C GLY A 240 2.94 2.47 9.23
N PHE A 241 3.24 2.63 10.52
CA PHE A 241 4.56 2.38 11.09
C PHE A 241 4.54 1.11 11.95
N LEU A 242 5.68 0.43 12.03
CA LEU A 242 5.93 -0.57 13.05
C LEU A 242 6.74 0.08 14.16
N THR A 243 6.13 0.20 15.34
CA THR A 243 6.68 0.87 16.51
C THR A 243 6.37 0.11 17.81
N ALA A 244 6.81 0.65 18.96
CA ALA A 244 6.38 0.16 20.25
C ALA A 244 4.89 0.47 20.56
N ALA A 245 4.27 1.43 19.86
CA ALA A 245 2.85 1.77 20.06
C ALA A 245 1.94 0.60 19.65
N ASP A 246 2.36 -0.17 18.66
CA ASP A 246 1.65 -1.34 18.13
C ASP A 246 1.56 -2.48 19.14
N ALA A 247 2.69 -2.82 19.76
CA ALA A 247 2.73 -3.78 20.85
C ALA A 247 1.89 -3.28 22.03
N LEU A 248 1.99 -1.98 22.38
CA LEU A 248 1.21 -1.37 23.45
C LEU A 248 -0.31 -1.38 23.15
N PHE A 249 -0.73 -1.23 21.90
CA PHE A 249 -2.14 -1.29 21.50
C PHE A 249 -2.76 -2.64 21.82
N VAL A 250 -2.04 -3.74 21.53
CA VAL A 250 -2.48 -5.11 21.85
C VAL A 250 -2.36 -5.41 23.36
N ILE A 251 -1.27 -4.99 24.01
CA ILE A 251 -1.08 -5.15 25.48
C ILE A 251 -2.19 -4.46 26.28
N ASN A 252 -2.57 -3.23 25.89
CA ASN A 252 -3.63 -2.48 26.56
C ASN A 252 -4.98 -3.18 26.47
N TYR A 253 -5.27 -3.85 25.35
CA TYR A 253 -6.45 -4.72 25.26
C TYR A 253 -6.33 -5.93 26.19
N LEU A 254 -5.22 -6.68 26.14
CA LEU A 254 -5.03 -7.88 26.96
C LEU A 254 -5.13 -7.61 28.46
N ASN A 255 -4.74 -6.42 28.93
CA ASN A 255 -4.85 -5.99 30.33
C ASN A 255 -6.20 -5.32 30.69
N SER A 256 -7.12 -5.17 29.75
CA SER A 256 -8.44 -4.59 30.02
C SER A 256 -9.35 -5.60 30.76
N PRO A 257 -10.29 -5.15 31.62
CA PRO A 257 -11.24 -6.08 32.24
C PRO A 257 -12.20 -6.73 31.23
N GLU A 258 -12.28 -6.22 29.99
CA GLU A 258 -13.12 -6.75 28.91
C GLU A 258 -12.46 -7.86 28.10
N SER A 259 -11.12 -7.99 28.13
CA SER A 259 -10.40 -9.12 27.52
C SER A 259 -10.44 -10.41 28.36
N GLY A 260 -11.18 -10.39 29.48
CA GLY A 260 -11.31 -11.54 30.37
C GLY A 260 -11.75 -12.79 29.61
N PHE A 261 -11.12 -13.92 29.93
CA PHE A 261 -11.37 -15.25 29.36
C PHE A 261 -12.75 -15.83 29.73
N SER A 262 -13.82 -15.04 29.63
CA SER A 262 -15.20 -15.38 30.00
C SER A 262 -15.99 -15.86 28.78
N GLN A 263 -15.61 -17.04 28.26
CA GLN A 263 -16.56 -17.95 27.61
C GLN A 263 -16.63 -19.23 28.45
N GLY A 264 -17.65 -19.29 29.32
CA GLY A 264 -17.77 -20.25 30.42
C GLY A 264 -17.40 -19.58 31.75
N GLU A 265 -18.22 -19.58 32.79
CA GLU A 265 -19.20 -20.58 33.21
C GLU A 265 -20.61 -19.98 33.45
N GLY A 266 -21.62 -20.83 33.55
CA GLY A 266 -23.02 -20.39 33.57
C GLY A 266 -23.51 -19.97 34.94
N GLU A 267 -24.18 -18.81 35.01
CA GLU A 267 -25.07 -18.48 36.14
C GLU A 267 -26.54 -18.50 35.71
N SER A 268 -27.29 -19.44 36.28
CA SER A 268 -28.75 -19.45 36.21
C SER A 268 -29.30 -18.20 36.89
N SER A 269 -30.09 -17.39 36.17
CA SER A 269 -30.75 -16.21 36.76
C SER A 269 -31.60 -16.61 37.96
N PRO A 270 -31.33 -16.08 39.17
CA PRO A 270 -32.24 -16.21 40.29
C PRO A 270 -33.51 -15.42 39.95
N MET A 271 -34.63 -16.11 39.81
CA MET A 271 -35.94 -15.54 39.56
C MET A 271 -36.35 -14.64 40.75
N GLN A 272 -36.11 -13.34 40.65
CA GLN A 272 -36.50 -12.39 41.69
C GLN A 272 -37.93 -11.88 41.46
N SER A 273 -38.85 -12.40 42.26
CA SER A 273 -40.23 -11.92 42.32
C SER A 273 -40.28 -10.50 42.90
N MET A 274 -41.03 -9.61 42.25
CA MET A 274 -41.49 -8.37 42.86
C MET A 274 -43.00 -8.26 42.77
N ALA A 275 -43.63 -8.21 43.94
CA ALA A 275 -45.03 -7.85 44.18
C ALA A 275 -45.05 -6.80 45.29
N GLY A 276 -46.03 -5.89 45.27
CA GLY A 276 -46.10 -4.72 46.16
C GLY A 276 -45.77 -3.43 45.38
N ASP A 277 -46.72 -2.73 44.75
CA ASP A 277 -47.91 -2.02 45.27
C ASP A 277 -47.61 -0.53 45.58
N ALA A 278 -48.64 0.32 45.52
CA ALA A 278 -48.54 1.71 45.08
C ALA A 278 -48.78 2.78 46.18
N SER A 279 -48.46 4.04 45.83
CA SER A 279 -48.83 5.30 46.52
C SER A 279 -48.33 5.47 47.97
N ASP A 280 -47.80 6.62 48.39
CA ASP A 280 -48.53 7.88 48.41
C ASP A 280 -47.61 9.12 48.60
N ARG A 281 -48.07 10.23 48.00
CA ARG A 281 -47.84 11.67 48.35
C ARG A 281 -46.45 12.30 48.55
N ALA A 282 -46.44 13.59 48.21
CA ALA A 282 -45.33 14.53 48.34
C ALA A 282 -45.29 15.21 49.72
N ASP A 283 -44.13 15.77 50.08
CA ASP A 283 -44.11 16.95 50.95
C ASP A 283 -42.91 17.88 50.67
N LEU A 284 -43.01 19.13 51.13
CA LEU A 284 -42.18 20.26 50.72
C LEU A 284 -40.83 20.41 51.46
N ALA A 285 -39.84 20.86 50.70
CA ALA A 285 -38.78 21.81 51.05
C ALA A 285 -38.32 21.98 52.52
N LEU A 286 -37.02 21.74 52.76
CA LEU A 286 -36.25 22.56 53.71
C LEU A 286 -34.90 22.97 53.11
N MET A 287 -34.75 24.28 52.97
CA MET A 287 -33.58 24.98 52.46
C MET A 287 -32.64 25.25 53.62
N GLU A 288 -31.39 24.78 53.56
CA GLU A 288 -30.33 25.36 54.40
C GLU A 288 -28.99 25.46 53.68
N THR A 289 -28.32 26.59 53.94
CA THR A 289 -27.09 27.02 53.27
C THR A 289 -25.86 26.50 54.02
N ARG A 290 -24.74 26.27 53.33
CA ARG A 290 -23.48 27.04 53.54
C ARG A 290 -22.24 26.56 52.76
N THR A 291 -21.46 27.58 52.38
CA THR A 291 -19.98 27.67 52.29
C THR A 291 -19.15 26.73 51.40
N LYS A 292 -18.35 27.39 50.55
CA LYS A 292 -17.20 26.91 49.77
C LYS A 292 -15.93 26.77 50.65
N VAL A 293 -14.81 26.28 50.07
CA VAL A 293 -13.39 26.27 50.54
C VAL A 293 -12.93 24.95 51.21
N PRO A 294 -11.73 24.39 50.93
CA PRO A 294 -10.93 24.35 49.69
C PRO A 294 -10.50 22.91 49.28
N VAL A 295 -9.87 22.73 48.11
CA VAL A 295 -9.10 21.51 47.80
C VAL A 295 -7.69 21.66 48.39
N THR A 296 -7.30 20.76 49.29
CA THR A 296 -5.96 20.69 49.86
C THR A 296 -5.16 19.60 49.16
N VAL A 297 -4.06 19.96 48.49
CA VAL A 297 -3.13 18.99 47.91
C VAL A 297 -2.28 18.40 49.03
N GLY A 298 -2.56 17.15 49.41
CA GLY A 298 -1.78 16.37 50.37
C GLY A 298 -1.15 15.16 49.69
N ALA A 299 0.17 15.11 49.62
CA ALA A 299 0.90 14.01 49.00
C ALA A 299 1.00 12.79 49.93
N VAL A 300 0.74 11.59 49.39
CA VAL A 300 1.29 10.32 49.90
C VAL A 300 1.68 9.46 48.71
N ILE A 301 2.97 9.42 48.40
CA ILE A 301 3.59 8.38 47.56
C ILE A 301 4.22 7.34 48.50
N PRO A 302 3.73 6.09 48.54
CA PRO A 302 4.47 5.00 49.13
C PRO A 302 5.48 4.48 48.11
N SER A 303 6.75 4.86 48.29
CA SER A 303 7.86 4.21 47.60
C SER A 303 8.05 2.77 48.08
N VAL A 304 8.70 1.98 47.20
CA VAL A 304 9.57 0.81 47.43
C VAL A 304 9.06 -0.45 46.74
N LEU A 305 9.72 -0.78 45.62
CA LEU A 305 10.15 -2.14 45.34
C LEU A 305 11.58 -2.10 44.79
N ASN A 306 12.56 -2.15 45.68
CA ASN A 306 13.95 -2.39 45.28
C ASN A 306 14.07 -3.86 44.89
N VAL A 307 14.29 -4.15 43.60
CA VAL A 307 14.80 -5.46 43.18
C VAL A 307 16.33 -5.40 43.31
N ASP A 308 16.86 -6.13 44.28
CA ASP A 308 18.29 -6.29 44.48
C ASP A 308 18.87 -7.20 43.38
N LEU A 309 19.72 -6.63 42.51
CA LEU A 309 20.42 -7.36 41.45
C LEU A 309 21.78 -7.84 41.97
N SER A 310 21.73 -8.73 42.96
CA SER A 310 22.91 -9.45 43.44
C SER A 310 23.34 -10.49 42.39
N LEU A 311 24.34 -10.13 41.58
CA LEU A 311 25.01 -11.07 40.66
C LEU A 311 25.82 -12.10 41.48
N ASP A 312 25.23 -13.28 41.73
CA ASP A 312 25.98 -14.41 42.29
C ASP A 312 26.91 -15.01 41.23
N SER A 313 28.21 -14.79 41.43
CA SER A 313 29.30 -15.27 40.59
C SER A 313 29.69 -16.71 40.95
N SER A 314 28.82 -17.69 40.71
CA SER A 314 29.13 -19.10 41.01
C SER A 314 28.55 -20.17 40.05
N LEU A 315 28.81 -20.05 38.75
CA LEU A 315 28.75 -21.20 37.82
C LEU A 315 30.05 -21.37 37.04
N ALA A 316 31.03 -21.99 37.70
CA ALA A 316 32.17 -22.61 37.03
C ALA A 316 32.00 -24.13 37.01
N SER A 317 32.51 -24.78 35.95
CA SER A 317 32.63 -26.24 35.78
C SER A 317 31.37 -27.02 35.38
N ALA A 318 31.04 -26.96 34.09
CA ALA A 318 30.59 -28.15 33.35
C ALA A 318 31.54 -28.37 32.15
N THR A 319 32.21 -29.52 32.11
CA THR A 319 33.24 -29.84 31.13
C THR A 319 32.63 -30.35 29.82
N MET A 320 32.75 -29.60 28.73
CA MET A 320 32.42 -30.09 27.38
C MET A 320 33.62 -30.79 26.73
N ALA A 321 33.35 -31.87 26.01
CA ALA A 321 34.35 -32.66 25.29
C ALA A 321 34.84 -31.91 24.01
N PRO A 322 36.05 -32.21 23.52
CA PRO A 322 36.62 -31.53 22.36
C PRO A 322 36.15 -32.17 21.05
N ASP A 323 35.01 -31.70 20.54
CA ASP A 323 34.66 -31.81 19.12
C ASP A 323 33.93 -30.51 18.69
N ASP A 324 33.87 -30.22 17.40
CA ASP A 324 33.33 -28.98 16.79
C ASP A 324 34.13 -27.67 16.97
N ALA A 325 35.45 -27.75 17.13
CA ALA A 325 36.35 -26.61 16.88
C ALA A 325 36.62 -26.34 15.37
N ASN A 326 35.75 -26.80 14.45
CA ASN A 326 36.00 -26.75 13.00
C ASN A 326 34.74 -26.46 12.15
N ARG A 327 33.92 -25.48 12.55
CA ARG A 327 32.79 -24.96 11.73
C ARG A 327 32.80 -23.44 11.53
N ILE A 328 33.94 -22.77 11.74
CA ILE A 328 34.12 -21.32 11.50
C ILE A 328 35.31 -21.07 10.55
N SER A 329 35.26 -21.65 9.35
CA SER A 329 36.14 -21.28 8.22
C SER A 329 35.54 -21.56 6.83
N ALA A 330 34.24 -21.87 6.75
CA ALA A 330 33.60 -22.38 5.53
C ALA A 330 32.72 -21.36 4.76
N VAL A 331 32.82 -20.06 5.08
CA VAL A 331 32.06 -18.99 4.40
C VAL A 331 32.97 -18.05 3.58
N ASP A 332 34.25 -17.90 3.96
CA ASP A 332 35.21 -17.03 3.26
C ASP A 332 35.96 -17.67 2.07
N GLN A 333 35.52 -18.83 1.57
CA GLN A 333 36.16 -19.49 0.41
C GLN A 333 35.24 -19.74 -0.80
N VAL A 334 33.99 -19.25 -0.79
CA VAL A 334 33.04 -19.45 -1.92
C VAL A 334 33.09 -18.30 -2.96
N PHE A 335 33.72 -17.17 -2.64
CA PHE A 335 33.76 -15.97 -3.51
C PHE A 335 35.08 -15.72 -4.26
N ALA A 336 35.96 -16.72 -4.38
CA ALA A 336 37.25 -16.59 -5.07
C ALA A 336 37.34 -17.28 -6.45
N GLU A 337 36.33 -18.05 -6.86
CA GLU A 337 36.44 -18.94 -8.03
C GLU A 337 35.48 -18.61 -9.21
N GLN A 338 34.59 -17.60 -9.06
CA GLN A 338 33.66 -17.18 -10.12
C GLN A 338 34.17 -16.00 -10.99
N ALA A 339 35.42 -15.54 -10.79
CA ALA A 339 36.00 -14.39 -11.50
C ALA A 339 37.10 -14.74 -12.52
N ALA A 340 37.36 -16.04 -12.74
CA ALA A 340 38.43 -16.52 -13.61
C ALA A 340 37.96 -17.07 -14.97
N ASP A 341 36.70 -17.49 -15.09
CA ASP A 341 36.22 -18.28 -16.26
C ASP A 341 35.73 -17.40 -17.43
N ASP A 342 35.08 -16.26 -17.15
CA ASP A 342 34.56 -15.34 -18.19
C ASP A 342 35.65 -14.68 -19.05
N ARG A 343 36.92 -14.77 -18.65
CA ARG A 343 38.04 -14.22 -19.43
C ARG A 343 38.61 -15.15 -20.50
N ALA A 344 38.05 -16.36 -20.65
CA ALA A 344 38.46 -17.34 -21.66
C ALA A 344 37.51 -17.45 -22.87
N MET A 345 36.27 -16.94 -22.78
CA MET A 345 35.23 -17.22 -23.80
C MET A 345 35.24 -16.29 -25.02
N VAL A 346 35.98 -15.17 -24.99
CA VAL A 346 36.02 -14.16 -26.07
C VAL A 346 37.13 -14.41 -27.11
N ALA A 347 37.89 -15.50 -26.99
CA ALA A 347 39.10 -15.77 -27.79
C ALA A 347 39.01 -17.00 -28.73
N ARG A 348 37.80 -17.44 -29.11
CA ARG A 348 37.57 -18.54 -30.05
C ARG A 348 36.30 -18.36 -30.89
N ASP A 349 36.31 -17.40 -31.82
CA ASP A 349 35.52 -17.56 -33.04
C ASP A 349 36.18 -16.81 -34.21
N SER A 350 37.16 -17.48 -34.82
CA SER A 350 37.78 -17.10 -36.09
C SER A 350 38.13 -18.38 -36.84
N ASP A 351 37.70 -18.44 -38.10
CA ASP A 351 37.93 -19.48 -39.11
C ASP A 351 37.04 -20.76 -39.07
N SER A 352 35.95 -20.76 -39.85
CA SER A 352 35.71 -21.80 -40.90
C SER A 352 34.49 -21.54 -41.82
N ASP A 353 34.79 -20.83 -42.91
CA ASP A 353 34.28 -20.84 -44.29
C ASP A 353 33.23 -21.89 -44.79
N SER A 354 32.40 -21.43 -45.77
CA SER A 354 31.62 -22.18 -46.79
C SER A 354 30.39 -23.00 -46.33
N LEU A 355 29.22 -23.09 -46.99
CA LEU A 355 28.68 -22.86 -48.36
C LEU A 355 27.18 -22.40 -48.25
N SER A 356 26.38 -21.94 -49.23
CA SER A 356 26.48 -21.53 -50.66
C SER A 356 25.18 -20.74 -51.07
N GLU A 357 24.81 -20.69 -52.37
CA GLU A 357 23.60 -20.07 -53.00
C GLU A 357 23.60 -18.52 -53.00
N GLU A 358 24.08 -17.82 -54.05
CA GLU A 358 23.64 -17.70 -55.46
C GLU A 358 22.27 -17.05 -55.71
N LEU A 359 22.24 -16.20 -56.76
CA LEU A 359 21.15 -15.35 -57.26
C LEU A 359 20.84 -14.07 -56.43
N ASP A 360 20.65 -12.88 -57.01
CA ASP A 360 20.55 -12.54 -58.43
C ASP A 360 21.19 -11.17 -58.76
N LEU A 361 21.45 -10.95 -60.05
CA LEU A 361 22.05 -9.75 -60.63
C LEU A 361 20.99 -8.69 -60.99
N LEU A 362 21.51 -7.49 -61.28
CA LEU A 362 20.96 -6.42 -62.15
C LEU A 362 20.10 -5.28 -61.57
N SER A 363 20.45 -4.11 -62.13
CA SER A 363 19.70 -2.85 -62.28
C SER A 363 19.89 -1.81 -61.16
N LEU A 364 20.70 -0.76 -61.42
CA LEU A 364 20.31 0.58 -61.93
C LEU A 364 20.05 1.55 -60.74
N LEU A 365 20.46 2.82 -60.72
CA LEU A 365 21.23 3.66 -61.67
C LEU A 365 21.71 4.92 -60.89
N ILE A 366 22.83 5.53 -61.34
CA ILE A 366 23.42 6.83 -60.90
C ILE A 366 24.26 6.77 -59.62
#